data_AF-A0A5E4E2Y6-F1
#
_entry.id   AF-A0A5E4E2Y6-F1
#
_cell.length_a   1.000
_cell.length_b   1.000
_cell.length_c   1.000
_cell.angle_alpha   90.00
_cell.angle_beta   90.00
_cell.angle_gamma   90.00
#
_symmetry.space_group_name_H-M   'P 1'
#
loop_
_entity.id
_entity.type
_entity.pdbx_description
1 polymer ?
#
loop_
_entity_poly.entity_id
_entity_poly.type
_entity_poly.pdbx_seq_one_letter_code
_entity_poly.pdbx_strand_id
1 'polypeptide(L)'
;MDVIDLSNIAFSLCGVTWPRGKEPYADEAFELLRQTILHTKVEVLLDTVDGDGYFIGTLLASNTHVAIPLLQAGLAKLEENFPKAYSTEFNNAQKYAREEKLKIWETYVETS
;
A
#
# COMPACT_ATOMS: atom_id res chain seq x y z
N MET A 1 15.41 -17.50 19.29
CA MET A 1 15.48 -16.06 19.59
C MET A 1 15.99 -15.43 18.33
N ASP A 2 15.06 -15.05 17.45
CA ASP A 2 15.42 -14.47 16.17
C ASP A 2 16.19 -13.18 16.43
N VAL A 3 17.39 -13.12 15.86
CA VAL A 3 18.20 -11.91 15.86
C VAL A 3 17.39 -10.89 15.07
N ILE A 4 16.81 -9.91 15.77
CA ILE A 4 16.25 -8.73 15.11
C ILE A 4 17.43 -8.08 14.40
N ASP A 5 17.47 -8.19 13.08
CA ASP A 5 18.42 -7.48 12.25
C ASP A 5 18.18 -5.99 12.48
N LEU A 6 19.05 -5.37 13.29
CA LEU A 6 18.97 -3.95 13.69
C LEU A 6 19.08 -2.99 12.49
N SER A 7 19.24 -3.52 11.28
CA SER A 7 19.39 -2.78 10.03
C SER A 7 18.05 -2.42 9.37
N ASN A 8 16.95 -3.07 9.74
CA ASN A 8 15.66 -2.91 9.07
C ASN A 8 14.64 -2.17 9.94
N ILE A 9 14.04 -1.11 9.37
CA ILE A 9 12.90 -0.43 9.97
C ILE A 9 11.64 -1.00 9.33
N ALA A 10 10.81 -1.64 10.15
CA ALA A 10 9.51 -2.14 9.70
C ALA A 10 8.55 -0.95 9.53
N PHE A 11 8.04 -0.76 8.31
CA PHE A 11 7.13 0.33 7.96
C PHE A 11 5.89 -0.21 7.25
N SER A 12 4.72 0.24 7.68
CA SER A 12 3.41 -0.08 7.15
C SER A 12 2.73 1.16 6.60
N LEU A 13 2.23 1.07 5.37
CA LEU A 13 1.44 2.14 4.76
C LEU A 13 0.10 2.25 5.49
N CYS A 14 -0.26 3.46 5.91
CA CYS A 14 -1.57 3.72 6.49
C CYS A 14 -2.67 3.72 5.42
N GLY A 15 -3.85 3.22 5.80
CA GLY A 15 -5.06 3.31 4.98
C GLY A 15 -5.17 2.34 3.81
N VAL A 16 -4.21 1.42 3.61
CA VAL A 16 -4.30 0.39 2.57
C VAL A 16 -3.86 -0.99 3.06
N THR A 17 -4.49 -2.01 2.51
CA THR A 17 -4.08 -3.42 2.63
C THR A 17 -3.60 -3.93 1.28
N TRP A 18 -2.62 -4.83 1.28
CA TRP A 18 -2.12 -5.47 0.06
C TRP A 18 -1.85 -6.95 0.31
N PRO A 19 -1.72 -7.77 -0.75
CA PRO A 19 -1.36 -9.16 -0.60
C PRO A 19 0.07 -9.32 -0.05
N ARG A 20 0.30 -10.30 0.82
CA ARG A 20 1.61 -10.60 1.43
C ARG A 20 1.97 -12.08 1.36
N GLY A 21 3.27 -12.37 1.39
CA GLY A 21 3.78 -13.74 1.48
C GLY A 21 3.36 -14.60 0.29
N LYS A 22 2.52 -15.61 0.53
CA LYS A 22 2.03 -16.54 -0.51
C LYS A 22 0.65 -16.19 -1.07
N GLU A 23 0.11 -15.04 -0.69
CA GLU A 23 -1.16 -14.57 -1.22
C GLU A 23 -1.04 -14.23 -2.72
N PRO A 24 -2.10 -14.44 -3.53
CA PRO A 24 -2.09 -14.06 -4.94
C PRO A 24 -1.69 -12.59 -5.12
N TYR A 25 -0.83 -12.33 -6.10
CA TYR A 25 -0.32 -11.00 -6.45
C TYR A 25 0.62 -10.34 -5.41
N ALA A 26 1.04 -11.05 -4.36
CA ALA A 26 1.97 -10.51 -3.35
C ALA A 26 3.33 -10.06 -3.95
N ASP A 27 3.93 -10.89 -4.80
CA ASP A 27 5.21 -10.55 -5.45
C ASP A 27 5.07 -9.36 -6.41
N GLU A 28 3.95 -9.28 -7.13
CA GLU A 28 3.66 -8.17 -8.05
C GLU A 28 3.45 -6.85 -7.30
N ALA A 29 2.72 -6.88 -6.17
CA ALA A 29 2.54 -5.72 -5.30
C ALA A 29 3.88 -5.22 -4.75
N PHE A 30 4.74 -6.14 -4.30
CA PHE A 30 6.06 -5.80 -3.79
C PHE A 30 6.97 -5.22 -4.87
N GLU A 31 6.99 -5.80 -6.06
CA GLU A 31 7.82 -5.32 -7.16
C GLU A 31 7.36 -3.94 -7.66
N LEU A 32 6.04 -3.70 -7.75
CA LEU A 32 5.52 -2.37 -8.13
C LEU A 32 5.89 -1.31 -7.11
N LEU A 33 5.75 -1.60 -5.82
CA LEU A 33 6.18 -0.69 -4.75
C LEU A 33 7.68 -0.40 -4.88
N ARG A 34 8.50 -1.46 -5.01
CA ARG A 34 9.95 -1.35 -5.15
C ARG A 34 10.31 -0.45 -6.31
N GLN A 35 9.73 -0.66 -7.49
CA GLN A 35 9.97 0.15 -8.68
C GLN A 35 9.53 1.61 -8.49
N THR A 36 8.44 1.86 -7.76
CA THR A 36 7.93 3.20 -7.47
C THR A 36 8.92 4.02 -6.63
N ILE A 37 9.61 3.38 -5.68
CA ILE A 37 10.49 4.07 -4.72
C ILE A 37 11.97 4.02 -5.09
N LEU A 38 12.39 3.04 -5.89
CA LEU A 38 13.79 2.86 -6.25
C LEU A 38 14.32 4.07 -7.02
N HIS A 39 15.49 4.58 -6.60
CA HIS A 39 16.14 5.75 -7.19
C HIS A 39 15.32 7.05 -7.14
N THR A 40 14.25 7.10 -6.34
CA THR A 40 13.39 8.28 -6.18
C THR A 40 13.60 8.92 -4.81
N LYS A 41 13.48 10.25 -4.73
CA LYS A 41 13.41 10.94 -3.44
C LYS A 41 12.10 10.56 -2.76
N VAL A 42 12.22 9.96 -1.58
CA VAL A 42 11.07 9.60 -0.75
C VAL A 42 10.94 10.50 0.47
N GLU A 43 9.70 10.73 0.89
CA GLU A 43 9.36 11.41 2.13
C GLU A 43 8.48 10.48 2.96
N VAL A 44 8.88 10.26 4.22
CA VAL A 44 8.18 9.39 5.18
C VAL A 44 7.55 10.29 6.23
N LEU A 45 6.23 10.23 6.35
CA LEU A 45 5.49 10.88 7.41
C LEU A 45 5.01 9.79 8.36
N LEU A 46 5.51 9.81 9.60
CA LEU A 46 5.15 8.85 10.63
C LEU A 46 3.89 9.31 11.36
N ASP A 47 2.87 8.46 11.37
CA ASP A 47 1.61 8.73 12.07
C ASP A 47 1.63 8.13 13.48
N THR A 48 2.02 6.87 13.61
CA THR A 48 2.09 6.14 14.89
C THR A 48 3.07 4.96 14.81
N VAL A 49 3.30 4.31 15.94
CA VAL A 49 3.97 3.01 16.02
C VAL A 49 2.98 2.03 16.65
N ASP A 50 2.84 0.83 16.10
CA ASP A 50 1.97 -0.19 16.69
C ASP A 50 2.64 -0.93 17.86
N GLY A 51 1.88 -1.82 18.50
CA GLY A 51 2.37 -2.59 19.66
C GLY A 51 3.51 -3.57 19.34
N ASP A 52 3.68 -3.92 18.06
CA ASP A 52 4.72 -4.84 17.58
C ASP A 52 5.97 -4.08 17.08
N GLY A 53 5.95 -2.74 17.15
CA GLY A 53 7.07 -1.88 16.78
C GLY A 53 7.13 -1.51 15.29
N TYR A 54 6.04 -1.71 14.53
CA TYR A 54 5.95 -1.25 13.16
C TYR A 54 5.61 0.24 13.13
N PHE A 55 6.39 0.99 12.37
CA PHE A 55 6.07 2.37 12.05
C PHE A 55 4.91 2.39 11.06
N ILE A 56 3.83 3.10 11.38
CA ILE A 56 2.69 3.29 10.51
C ILE A 56 2.73 4.71 9.98
N GLY A 57 2.57 4.88 8.67
CA GLY A 57 2.56 6.22 8.10
C GLY A 57 2.34 6.30 6.61
N THR A 58 2.61 7.50 6.10
CA THR A 58 2.54 7.84 4.68
C THR A 58 3.94 7.80 4.05
N LEU A 59 4.05 7.20 2.87
CA LEU A 59 5.24 7.22 2.03
C LEU A 59 4.93 7.95 0.73
N LEU A 60 5.69 9.00 0.45
CA LEU A 60 5.59 9.77 -0.77
C LEU A 60 6.83 9.53 -1.63
N ALA A 61 6.64 9.27 -2.93
CA ALA A 61 7.71 9.25 -3.93
C ALA A 61 7.45 10.42 -4.89
N SER A 62 8.40 11.36 -5.01
CA SER A 62 8.21 12.58 -5.84
C SER A 62 6.89 13.30 -5.58
N ASN A 63 6.55 13.49 -4.29
CA ASN A 63 5.31 14.14 -3.84
C ASN A 63 4.00 13.39 -4.21
N THR A 64 4.09 12.12 -4.59
CA THR A 64 2.93 11.26 -4.88
C THR A 64 2.86 10.12 -3.87
N HIS A 65 1.67 9.87 -3.31
CA HIS A 65 1.46 8.79 -2.35
C HIS A 65 1.63 7.42 -3.02
N VAL A 66 2.57 6.60 -2.52
CA VAL A 66 2.96 5.33 -3.18
C VAL A 66 1.83 4.29 -3.24
N ALA A 67 0.83 4.40 -2.36
CA ALA A 67 -0.35 3.54 -2.41
C ALA A 67 -1.26 3.81 -3.63
N ILE A 68 -1.22 5.00 -4.25
CA ILE A 68 -2.05 5.33 -5.42
C ILE A 68 -1.80 4.36 -6.59
N PRO A 69 -0.55 4.17 -7.08
CA PRO A 69 -0.29 3.23 -8.18
C PRO A 69 -0.66 1.78 -7.81
N LEU A 70 -0.51 1.38 -6.55
CA LEU A 70 -0.89 0.05 -6.08
C LEU A 70 -2.41 -0.16 -6.12
N LEU A 71 -3.18 0.83 -5.64
CA LEU A 71 -4.65 0.82 -5.73
C LEU A 71 -5.10 0.78 -7.19
N GLN A 72 -4.50 1.61 -8.05
CA GLN A 72 -4.84 1.70 -9.46
C GLN A 72 -4.53 0.42 -10.24
N ALA A 73 -3.46 -0.29 -9.88
CA ALA A 73 -3.10 -1.57 -10.47
C ALA A 73 -3.93 -2.77 -9.94
N GLY A 74 -4.82 -2.55 -8.97
CA GLY A 74 -5.55 -3.63 -8.29
C GLY A 74 -4.68 -4.48 -7.37
N LEU A 75 -3.54 -3.94 -6.91
CA LEU A 75 -2.58 -4.63 -6.04
C LEU A 75 -2.68 -4.19 -4.57
N ALA A 76 -3.62 -3.29 -4.27
CA ALA A 76 -3.98 -2.90 -2.92
C ALA A 76 -5.48 -2.61 -2.83
N LYS A 77 -6.01 -2.64 -1.59
CA LYS A 77 -7.36 -2.26 -1.23
C LYS A 77 -7.33 -1.11 -0.23
N LEU A 78 -8.17 -0.11 -0.47
CA LEU A 78 -8.36 1.03 0.42
C LEU A 78 -9.12 0.55 1.68
N GLU A 79 -8.59 0.84 2.86
CA GLU A 79 -9.31 0.65 4.12
C GLU A 79 -10.30 1.79 4.37
N GLU A 80 -11.19 1.67 5.35
CA GLU A 80 -12.10 2.78 5.71
C GLU A 80 -11.35 3.94 6.40
N ASN A 81 -10.33 3.61 7.19
CA ASN A 81 -9.55 4.56 7.97
C ASN A 81 -8.28 5.00 7.21
N PHE A 82 -8.46 5.73 6.11
CA PHE A 82 -7.36 6.26 5.29
C PHE A 82 -7.20 7.78 5.43
N PRO A 83 -6.00 8.35 5.14
CA PRO A 83 -5.78 9.79 5.19
C PRO A 83 -6.67 10.56 4.19
N LYS A 84 -7.53 11.44 4.70
CA LYS A 84 -8.50 12.21 3.87
C LYS A 84 -7.83 13.15 2.86
N ALA A 85 -6.56 13.49 3.05
CA ALA A 85 -5.78 14.33 2.14
C ALA A 85 -5.69 13.75 0.72
N TYR A 86 -5.79 12.43 0.56
CA TYR A 86 -5.69 11.72 -0.73
C TYR A 86 -7.00 11.06 -1.16
N SER A 87 -8.13 11.50 -0.59
CA SER A 87 -9.42 10.82 -0.76
C SER A 87 -9.86 10.69 -2.21
N THR A 88 -9.73 11.76 -2.99
CA THR A 88 -10.13 11.75 -4.39
C THR A 88 -9.29 10.77 -5.20
N GLU A 89 -7.98 10.82 -5.05
CA GLU A 89 -7.01 9.99 -5.76
C GLU A 89 -7.16 8.52 -5.41
N PHE A 90 -7.29 8.19 -4.11
CA PHE A 90 -7.49 6.81 -3.66
C PHE A 90 -8.80 6.22 -4.15
N ASN A 91 -9.90 6.95 -4.03
CA ASN A 91 -11.20 6.48 -4.49
C ASN A 91 -11.22 6.28 -6.00
N ASN A 92 -10.64 7.21 -6.78
CA ASN A 92 -10.56 7.08 -8.23
C ASN A 92 -9.69 5.89 -8.64
N ALA A 93 -8.52 5.70 -8.01
CA ALA A 93 -7.62 4.60 -8.28
C ALA A 93 -8.28 3.24 -8.00
N GLN A 94 -8.90 3.08 -6.84
CA GLN A 94 -9.60 1.84 -6.50
C GLN A 94 -10.83 1.60 -7.40
N LYS A 95 -11.59 2.65 -7.70
CA LYS A 95 -12.75 2.56 -8.60
C LYS A 95 -12.31 2.04 -9.98
N TYR A 96 -11.25 2.61 -10.54
CA TYR A 96 -10.69 2.16 -11.82
C TYR A 96 -10.31 0.67 -11.77
N ALA A 97 -9.57 0.24 -10.74
CA ALA A 97 -9.16 -1.17 -10.62
C ALA A 97 -10.34 -2.14 -10.47
N ARG A 98 -11.43 -1.71 -9.83
CA ARG A 98 -12.68 -2.49 -9.72
C ARG A 98 -13.41 -2.59 -11.05
N GLU A 99 -13.57 -1.48 -11.75
CA GLU A 99 -14.27 -1.43 -13.05
C GLU A 99 -13.57 -2.30 -14.10
N GLU A 100 -12.23 -2.26 -14.12
CA GLU A 100 -11.39 -3.06 -15.01
C GLU A 100 -11.13 -4.49 -14.49
N LYS A 101 -11.66 -4.84 -13.30
CA LYS A 101 -11.48 -6.16 -12.65
C LYS A 101 -10.02 -6.60 -12.57
N LEU A 102 -9.13 -5.71 -12.17
CA LEU A 102 -7.69 -5.98 -12.12
C LEU A 102 -7.32 -6.80 -10.88
N LYS A 103 -6.53 -7.86 -11.07
CA LYS A 103 -5.79 -8.55 -10.00
C LYS A 103 -6.67 -8.97 -8.84
N ILE A 104 -6.54 -8.36 -7.65
CA ILE A 104 -7.35 -8.73 -6.47
C ILE A 104 -8.86 -8.52 -6.70
N TRP A 105 -9.23 -7.75 -7.72
CA TRP A 105 -10.61 -7.46 -8.10
C TRP A 105 -11.18 -8.44 -9.14
N GLU A 106 -10.40 -9.37 -9.69
CA GLU A 106 -10.86 -10.35 -10.69
C GLU A 106 -11.99 -11.24 -10.18
N THR A 107 -11.90 -11.64 -8.92
CA THR A 107 -12.87 -12.53 -8.25
C THR A 107 -13.65 -11.80 -7.14
N TYR A 108 -13.56 -10.47 -7.08
CA TYR A 108 -14.19 -9.71 -6.01
C TYR A 108 -15.71 -9.72 -6.15
N VAL A 109 -16.39 -10.20 -5.11
CA VAL A 109 -17.84 -10.08 -4.97
C VAL A 109 -18.09 -8.95 -3.98
N GLU A 110 -18.73 -7.87 -4.46
CA GLU A 110 -19.09 -6.75 -3.61
C GLU A 110 -20.06 -7.24 -2.53
N THR A 111 -19.58 -7.31 -1.29
CA THR A 111 -20.43 -7.65 -0.15
C THR A 111 -21.31 -6.44 0.12
N SER A 112 -22.59 -6.56 -0.25
CA SER A 112 -23.63 -5.53 -0.04
C SER A 112 -23.92 -5.29 1.43
#